data_AF-A0A9E0PZ78-F1
#
_entry.id   AF-A0A9E0PZ78-F1
#
_cell.length_a   1.000
_cell.length_b   1.000
_cell.length_c   1.000
_cell.angle_alpha   90.00
_cell.angle_beta   90.00
_cell.angle_gamma   90.00
#
_symmetry.space_group_name_H-M   'P 1'
#
loop_
_entity.id
_entity.type
_entity.pdbx_description
1 polymer ?
#
loop_
_entity_poly.entity_id
_entity_poly.type
_entity_poly.pdbx_seq_one_letter_code
_entity_poly.pdbx_strand_id
1 'polypeptide(L)'
;MKETYSGPQTLLEQPEVTAAYANDRDLSHELAVIKGLHSEMLAHLTSSEIEVLQSDARIKSTDRLLEKIENPLRKSIPILDLYALQLVVNSSDVFRTLKLIRKKWPMPKEFPWGIRTARMGKNPWSHPDYQAVHMNFVFNADKIAEAKLFTPEQYQIEQNTRVFYENNRGLLK
;
A
#
# COMPACT_ATOMS: atom_id res chain seq x y z
N MET A 1 -21.15 -7.99 12.63
CA MET A 1 -20.25 -7.37 13.63
C MET A 1 -19.17 -6.61 12.87
N LYS A 2 -18.86 -5.36 13.24
CA LYS A 2 -17.66 -4.68 12.71
C LYS A 2 -16.50 -5.25 13.51
N GLU A 3 -15.65 -6.05 12.88
CA GLU A 3 -14.39 -6.48 13.50
C GLU A 3 -13.56 -5.23 13.80
N THR A 4 -13.35 -4.97 15.09
CA THR A 4 -12.49 -3.90 15.56
C THR A 4 -11.05 -4.37 15.36
N TYR A 5 -10.33 -3.76 14.43
CA TYR A 5 -8.91 -4.07 14.23
C TYR A 5 -8.14 -3.77 15.53
N SER A 6 -7.45 -4.78 16.07
CA SER A 6 -6.68 -4.70 17.32
C SER A 6 -5.16 -4.75 17.08
N GLY A 7 -4.70 -4.65 15.84
CA GLY A 7 -3.28 -4.69 15.52
C GLY A 7 -2.54 -3.42 15.98
N PRO A 8 -1.24 -3.32 15.65
CA PRO A 8 -0.32 -2.37 16.28
C PRO A 8 -0.81 -0.92 16.18
N GLN A 9 -0.69 -0.18 17.29
CA GLN A 9 -1.19 1.19 17.40
C GLN A 9 -0.16 2.22 16.93
N THR A 10 1.13 1.86 16.87
CA THR A 10 2.22 2.76 16.46
C THR A 10 3.24 2.09 15.54
N LEU A 11 4.15 2.92 14.98
CA LEU A 11 5.19 2.55 14.02
C LEU A 11 6.13 1.43 14.50
N LEU A 12 6.51 1.44 15.78
CA LEU A 12 7.54 0.52 16.33
C LEU A 12 6.94 -0.79 16.87
N GLU A 13 5.64 -0.83 17.09
CA GLU A 13 4.95 -2.01 17.61
C GLU A 13 4.79 -3.10 16.54
N GLN A 14 5.03 -2.80 15.27
CA GLN A 14 5.18 -3.80 14.21
C GLN A 14 6.58 -4.42 14.32
N PRO A 15 6.71 -5.69 14.74
CA PRO A 15 8.02 -6.34 14.85
C PRO A 15 8.80 -6.33 13.54
N GLU A 16 8.09 -6.37 12.41
CA GLU A 16 8.66 -6.34 11.05
C GLU A 16 9.20 -4.96 10.68
N VAL A 17 8.56 -3.87 11.15
CA VAL A 17 9.08 -2.51 10.96
C VAL A 17 10.35 -2.31 11.78
N THR A 18 10.33 -2.73 13.04
CA THR A 18 11.52 -2.67 13.91
C THR A 18 12.65 -3.54 13.35
N ALA A 19 12.34 -4.73 12.82
CA ALA A 19 13.32 -5.60 12.17
C ALA A 19 13.88 -5.04 10.86
N ALA A 20 13.04 -4.41 10.02
CA ALA A 20 13.48 -3.74 8.80
C ALA A 20 14.35 -2.50 9.09
N TYR A 21 14.12 -1.84 10.23
CA TYR A 21 14.85 -0.68 10.71
C TYR A 21 16.20 -1.03 11.35
N ALA A 22 16.28 -2.11 12.13
CA ALA A 22 17.38 -2.40 13.06
C ALA A 22 18.67 -3.01 12.46
N ASN A 23 18.97 -2.78 11.17
CA ASN A 23 20.11 -3.27 10.38
C ASN A 23 19.93 -4.66 9.73
N ASP A 24 20.00 -4.67 8.38
CA ASP A 24 20.34 -5.79 7.49
C ASP A 24 19.81 -7.19 7.85
N ARG A 25 18.54 -7.28 8.24
CA ARG A 25 17.88 -8.58 8.32
C ARG A 25 17.37 -9.00 6.95
N ASP A 26 17.51 -10.29 6.67
CA ASP A 26 16.89 -10.94 5.52
C ASP A 26 15.36 -10.80 5.58
N LEU A 27 14.81 -9.89 4.78
CA LEU A 27 13.37 -9.69 4.61
C LEU A 27 12.74 -10.73 3.67
N SER A 28 13.44 -11.82 3.33
CA SER A 28 12.92 -12.88 2.45
C SER A 28 11.61 -13.47 2.96
N HIS A 29 11.41 -13.56 4.29
CA HIS A 29 10.13 -14.00 4.84
C HIS A 29 8.99 -13.05 4.45
N GLU A 30 9.16 -11.74 4.71
CA GLU A 30 8.11 -10.76 4.40
C GLU A 30 7.92 -10.56 2.90
N LEU A 31 9.00 -10.72 2.13
CA LEU A 31 8.92 -10.76 0.68
C LEU A 31 8.10 -11.97 0.19
N ALA A 32 8.26 -13.15 0.81
CA ALA A 32 7.44 -14.32 0.49
C ALA A 32 5.97 -14.10 0.89
N VAL A 33 5.73 -13.49 2.05
CA VAL A 33 4.37 -13.14 2.53
C VAL A 33 3.66 -12.20 1.55
N ILE A 34 4.31 -11.11 1.11
CA ILE A 34 3.68 -10.17 0.16
C ILE A 34 3.49 -10.76 -1.23
N LYS A 35 4.40 -11.64 -1.69
CA LYS A 35 4.24 -12.37 -2.95
C LYS A 35 3.10 -13.39 -2.89
N GLY A 36 2.91 -14.03 -1.74
CA GLY A 36 1.76 -14.91 -1.49
C GLY A 36 0.44 -14.14 -1.56
N LEU A 37 0.36 -13.01 -0.84
CA LEU A 37 -0.80 -12.11 -0.89
C LEU A 37 -1.07 -11.60 -2.32
N HIS A 38 -0.02 -11.21 -3.04
CA HIS A 38 -0.12 -10.74 -4.42
C HIS A 38 -0.71 -11.81 -5.34
N SER A 39 -0.19 -13.04 -5.25
CA SER A 39 -0.67 -14.18 -6.03
C SER A 39 -2.13 -14.51 -5.70
N GLU A 40 -2.50 -14.49 -4.42
CA GLU A 40 -3.88 -14.67 -3.97
C GLU A 40 -4.81 -13.56 -4.48
N MET A 41 -4.31 -12.32 -4.51
CA MET A 41 -5.05 -11.16 -5.02
C MET A 41 -5.31 -11.27 -6.51
N LEU A 42 -4.28 -11.59 -7.30
CA LEU A 42 -4.43 -11.80 -8.74
C LEU A 42 -5.40 -12.94 -9.02
N ALA A 43 -5.25 -14.09 -8.35
CA ALA A 43 -6.14 -15.23 -8.53
C ALA A 43 -7.61 -14.87 -8.25
N HIS A 44 -7.88 -14.11 -7.17
CA HIS A 44 -9.23 -13.66 -6.81
C HIS A 44 -9.83 -12.68 -7.84
N LEU A 45 -9.02 -11.76 -8.35
CA LEU A 45 -9.45 -10.79 -9.35
C LEU A 45 -9.71 -11.48 -10.69
N THR A 46 -8.81 -12.34 -11.15
CA THR A 46 -8.95 -13.10 -12.40
C THR A 46 -10.14 -14.05 -12.34
N SER A 47 -10.35 -14.78 -11.24
CA SER A 47 -11.53 -15.64 -11.09
C SER A 47 -12.85 -14.85 -11.04
N SER A 48 -12.77 -13.55 -10.79
CA SER A 48 -13.89 -12.62 -10.81
C SER A 48 -13.99 -11.82 -12.11
N GLU A 49 -13.29 -12.26 -13.16
CA GLU A 49 -13.27 -11.65 -14.51
C GLU A 49 -12.75 -10.21 -14.53
N ILE A 50 -11.83 -9.88 -13.63
CA ILE A 50 -11.08 -8.63 -13.68
C ILE A 50 -9.76 -8.89 -14.39
N GLU A 51 -9.56 -8.20 -15.51
CA GLU A 51 -8.28 -8.16 -16.19
C GLU A 51 -7.33 -7.21 -15.45
N VAL A 52 -6.22 -7.77 -14.96
CA VAL A 52 -5.12 -7.01 -14.35
C VAL A 52 -4.03 -6.84 -15.39
N LEU A 53 -3.90 -5.63 -15.92
CA LEU A 53 -2.98 -5.29 -17.01
C LEU A 53 -1.52 -5.26 -16.55
N GLN A 54 -1.30 -4.81 -15.32
CA GLN A 54 0.00 -4.80 -14.68
C GLN A 54 -0.18 -4.88 -13.17
N SER A 55 0.77 -5.53 -12.49
CA SER A 55 0.79 -5.56 -11.05
C SER A 55 2.21 -5.66 -10.51
N ASP A 56 2.39 -5.19 -9.28
CA ASP A 56 3.65 -5.28 -8.55
C ASP A 56 3.35 -5.45 -7.06
N ALA A 57 4.29 -6.08 -6.35
CA ALA A 57 4.20 -6.37 -4.95
C ALA A 57 5.58 -6.26 -4.31
N ARG A 58 5.70 -5.42 -3.28
CA ARG A 58 6.99 -5.13 -2.67
C ARG A 58 6.89 -4.85 -1.19
N ILE A 59 8.02 -5.07 -0.52
CA ILE A 59 8.28 -4.49 0.78
C ILE A 59 8.88 -3.09 0.59
N LYS A 60 8.44 -2.13 1.39
CA LYS A 60 8.94 -0.77 1.35
C LYS A 60 10.41 -0.73 1.79
N SER A 61 11.24 0.04 1.07
CA SER A 61 12.67 0.13 1.35
C SER A 61 12.96 0.78 2.70
N THR A 62 14.07 0.39 3.33
CA THR A 62 14.51 0.89 4.63
C THR A 62 14.57 2.41 4.67
N ASP A 63 15.19 3.07 3.68
CA ASP A 63 15.23 4.54 3.62
C ASP A 63 13.85 5.21 3.68
N ARG A 64 12.86 4.62 3.00
CA ARG A 64 11.49 5.15 2.99
C ARG A 64 10.75 4.87 4.30
N LEU A 65 11.13 3.81 5.02
CA LEU A 65 10.64 3.55 6.37
C LEU A 65 11.25 4.54 7.36
N LEU A 66 12.56 4.83 7.26
CA LEU A 66 13.26 5.85 8.04
C LEU A 66 12.59 7.22 7.92
N GLU A 67 12.36 7.70 6.69
CA GLU A 67 11.67 8.97 6.42
C GLU A 67 10.30 9.06 7.10
N LYS A 68 9.59 7.93 7.22
CA LYS A 68 8.27 7.88 7.84
C LYS A 68 8.34 7.85 9.36
N ILE A 69 9.32 7.14 9.90
CA ILE A 69 9.51 6.98 11.34
C ILE A 69 10.01 8.28 11.96
N GLU A 70 10.95 8.95 11.28
CA GLU A 70 11.52 10.21 11.74
C GLU A 70 10.54 11.39 11.61
N ASN A 71 9.50 11.27 10.78
CA ASN A 71 8.51 12.31 10.61
C ASN A 71 7.66 12.50 11.89
N PRO A 72 7.76 13.66 12.59
CA PRO A 72 7.05 13.89 13.84
C PRO A 72 5.52 13.80 13.73
N LEU A 73 4.97 14.09 12.56
CA LEU A 73 3.53 14.03 12.28
C LEU A 73 2.99 12.60 12.13
N ARG A 74 3.87 11.59 12.08
CA ARG A 74 3.50 10.19 11.85
C ARG A 74 3.76 9.28 13.05
N LYS A 75 4.23 9.83 14.18
CA LYS A 75 4.62 9.06 15.38
C LYS A 75 3.51 8.16 15.93
N SER A 76 2.25 8.50 15.73
CA SER A 76 1.07 7.75 16.20
C SER A 76 0.36 6.92 15.12
N ILE A 77 0.93 6.78 13.91
CA ILE A 77 0.28 6.08 12.80
C ILE A 77 1.19 4.94 12.34
N PRO A 78 0.73 3.67 12.35
CA PRO A 78 1.50 2.54 11.84
C PRO A 78 1.89 2.69 10.36
N ILE A 79 2.94 1.98 9.93
CA ILE A 79 3.36 1.97 8.52
C ILE A 79 2.41 1.06 7.72
N LEU A 80 1.35 1.66 7.19
CA LEU A 80 0.32 0.92 6.44
C LEU A 80 0.79 0.33 5.11
N ASP A 81 1.86 0.90 4.54
CA ASP A 81 2.39 0.55 3.22
C ASP A 81 3.76 -0.14 3.31
N LEU A 82 4.06 -0.81 4.43
CA LEU A 82 5.21 -1.72 4.50
C LEU A 82 5.04 -2.82 3.45
N TYR A 83 3.87 -3.44 3.44
CA TYR A 83 3.39 -4.37 2.43
C TYR A 83 2.66 -3.57 1.34
N ALA A 84 3.33 -3.29 0.23
CA ALA A 84 2.80 -2.45 -0.83
C ALA A 84 2.46 -3.27 -2.08
N LEU A 85 1.23 -3.13 -2.54
CA LEU A 85 0.71 -3.71 -3.77
C LEU A 85 0.36 -2.61 -4.76
N GLN A 86 0.50 -2.93 -6.04
CA GLN A 86 0.11 -2.07 -7.14
C GLN A 86 -0.66 -2.90 -8.16
N LEU A 87 -1.79 -2.36 -8.61
CA LEU A 87 -2.64 -2.98 -9.61
C LEU A 87 -3.01 -1.93 -10.67
N VAL A 88 -2.90 -2.32 -11.93
CA VAL A 88 -3.40 -1.56 -13.07
C VAL A 88 -4.54 -2.35 -13.69
N VAL A 89 -5.72 -1.74 -13.76
CA VAL A 89 -6.94 -2.36 -14.30
C VAL A 89 -7.61 -1.40 -15.28
N ASN A 90 -8.53 -1.91 -16.08
CA ASN A 90 -9.35 -1.07 -16.96
C ASN A 90 -10.17 -0.05 -16.15
N SER A 91 -10.38 1.14 -16.71
CA SER A 91 -11.12 2.24 -16.04
C SER A 91 -12.53 1.83 -15.62
N SER A 92 -13.20 0.97 -16.39
CA SER A 92 -14.51 0.38 -16.07
C SER A 92 -14.50 -0.50 -14.81
N ASP A 93 -13.35 -1.10 -14.48
CA ASP A 93 -13.23 -2.12 -13.44
C ASP A 93 -12.68 -1.58 -12.12
N VAL A 94 -12.32 -0.29 -12.04
CA VAL A 94 -11.73 0.32 -10.82
C VAL A 94 -12.62 0.09 -9.60
N PHE A 95 -13.91 0.43 -9.69
CA PHE A 95 -14.84 0.29 -8.56
C PHE A 95 -15.22 -1.17 -8.29
N ARG A 96 -15.29 -2.02 -9.33
CA ARG A 96 -15.55 -3.45 -9.19
C ARG A 96 -14.39 -4.14 -8.45
N THR A 97 -13.16 -3.80 -8.82
CA THR A 97 -11.92 -4.25 -8.16
C THR A 97 -11.90 -3.86 -6.69
N LEU A 98 -12.17 -2.59 -6.37
CA LEU A 98 -12.27 -2.12 -4.98
C LEU A 98 -13.29 -2.92 -4.16
N LYS A 99 -14.47 -3.20 -4.74
CA LYS A 99 -15.52 -3.98 -4.08
C LYS A 99 -15.09 -5.44 -3.86
N LEU A 100 -14.40 -6.05 -4.81
CA LEU A 100 -13.91 -7.42 -4.72
C LEU A 100 -12.84 -7.58 -3.65
N ILE A 101 -11.89 -6.63 -3.56
CA ILE A 101 -10.87 -6.61 -2.51
C ILE A 101 -11.55 -6.46 -1.14
N ARG A 102 -12.46 -5.49 -1.00
CA ARG A 102 -13.21 -5.26 0.24
C ARG A 102 -14.03 -6.48 0.70
N LYS A 103 -14.49 -7.32 -0.23
CA LYS A 103 -15.26 -8.53 0.08
C LYS A 103 -14.37 -9.65 0.63
N LYS A 104 -13.12 -9.72 0.18
CA LYS A 104 -12.20 -10.81 0.53
C LYS A 104 -11.33 -10.50 1.73
N TRP A 105 -10.84 -9.26 1.86
CA TRP A 105 -10.00 -8.83 2.99
C TRP A 105 -10.74 -7.83 3.89
N PRO A 106 -10.61 -7.95 5.23
CA PRO A 106 -11.18 -6.99 6.14
C PRO A 106 -10.66 -5.57 5.86
N MET A 107 -11.60 -4.67 5.60
CA MET A 107 -11.32 -3.28 5.28
C MET A 107 -12.29 -2.39 6.08
N PRO A 108 -11.96 -2.07 7.36
CA PRO A 108 -12.80 -1.20 8.18
C PRO A 108 -12.99 0.16 7.50
N LYS A 109 -14.04 0.93 7.77
CA LYS A 109 -14.18 2.26 7.12
C LYS A 109 -13.01 3.20 7.47
N GLU A 110 -12.52 3.04 8.68
CA GLU A 110 -11.44 3.82 9.28
C GLU A 110 -10.72 2.91 10.28
N PHE A 111 -9.40 2.99 10.35
CA PHE A 111 -8.63 2.34 11.39
C PHE A 111 -8.75 3.09 12.74
N PRO A 112 -8.42 2.47 13.88
CA PRO A 112 -8.50 3.12 15.19
C PRO A 112 -7.76 4.47 15.31
N TRP A 113 -6.73 4.69 14.49
CA TRP A 113 -5.94 5.91 14.43
C TRP A 113 -6.43 6.92 13.36
N GLY A 114 -7.70 6.85 12.94
CA GLY A 114 -8.33 7.89 12.11
C GLY A 114 -8.03 7.84 10.61
N ILE A 115 -7.32 6.80 10.13
CA ILE A 115 -6.98 6.68 8.70
C ILE A 115 -8.06 5.90 7.95
N ARG A 116 -8.64 6.54 6.92
CA ARG A 116 -9.56 5.90 5.99
C ARG A 116 -8.85 4.80 5.20
N THR A 117 -9.52 3.65 5.09
CA THR A 117 -9.00 2.50 4.36
C THR A 117 -9.13 2.60 2.87
N ALA A 118 -9.92 3.52 2.33
CA ALA A 118 -9.97 3.77 0.90
C ALA A 118 -10.06 5.28 0.65
N ARG A 119 -9.19 5.81 -0.20
CA ARG A 119 -9.21 7.20 -0.62
C ARG A 119 -8.70 7.35 -2.05
N MET A 120 -9.34 8.23 -2.80
CA MET A 120 -8.69 8.82 -3.97
C MET A 120 -7.65 9.80 -3.44
N GLY A 121 -6.38 9.47 -3.65
CA GLY A 121 -5.27 10.28 -3.21
C GLY A 121 -4.79 11.18 -4.34
N LYS A 122 -4.74 12.49 -4.09
CA LYS A 122 -3.73 13.36 -4.71
C LYS A 122 -2.57 13.40 -3.75
N ASN A 123 -1.36 13.08 -4.20
CA ASN A 123 -0.17 13.31 -3.38
C ASN A 123 0.29 14.76 -3.69
N PRO A 124 0.31 15.67 -2.70
CA PRO A 124 0.64 17.07 -2.95
C PRO A 124 2.08 17.27 -3.40
N TRP A 125 2.93 16.27 -3.16
CA TRP A 125 4.31 16.29 -3.60
C TRP A 125 4.47 15.73 -5.02
N SER A 126 3.49 14.98 -5.53
CA SER A 126 3.56 14.33 -6.85
C SER A 126 3.07 15.25 -7.96
N HIS A 127 3.22 14.81 -9.22
CA HIS A 127 2.64 15.49 -10.38
C HIS A 127 1.17 15.89 -10.10
N PRO A 128 0.73 17.10 -10.50
CA PRO A 128 -0.61 17.62 -10.19
C PRO A 128 -1.76 16.70 -10.65
N ASP A 129 -1.49 15.90 -11.68
CA ASP A 129 -2.43 14.94 -12.25
C ASP A 129 -2.35 13.54 -11.62
N TYR A 130 -1.48 13.32 -10.63
CA TYR A 130 -1.41 12.05 -9.92
C TYR A 130 -2.76 11.75 -9.25
N GLN A 131 -3.34 10.63 -9.63
CA GLN A 131 -4.55 10.09 -9.03
C GLN A 131 -4.44 8.58 -8.94
N ALA A 132 -4.65 8.05 -7.73
CA ALA A 132 -4.77 6.62 -7.49
C ALA A 132 -5.82 6.37 -6.42
N VAL A 133 -6.48 5.21 -6.48
CA VAL A 133 -7.21 4.70 -5.32
C VAL A 133 -6.20 4.03 -4.42
N HIS A 134 -5.94 4.64 -3.26
CA HIS A 134 -5.19 4.00 -2.19
C HIS A 134 -6.18 3.22 -1.34
N MET A 135 -5.90 1.94 -1.11
CA MET A 135 -6.67 1.13 -0.19
C MET A 135 -5.78 0.38 0.79
N ASN A 136 -6.17 0.38 2.05
CA ASN A 136 -5.48 -0.29 3.16
C ASN A 136 -6.41 -1.36 3.72
N PHE A 137 -5.94 -2.59 3.84
CA PHE A 137 -6.74 -3.72 4.31
C PHE A 137 -5.91 -4.64 5.20
N VAL A 138 -6.60 -5.43 6.02
CA VAL A 138 -5.99 -6.38 6.94
C VAL A 138 -5.81 -7.72 6.22
N PHE A 139 -4.67 -8.35 6.40
CA PHE A 139 -4.37 -9.68 5.89
C PHE A 139 -3.54 -10.46 6.91
N ASN A 140 -3.51 -11.78 6.79
CA ASN A 140 -2.77 -12.65 7.70
C ASN A 140 -3.08 -12.38 9.19
N ALA A 141 -4.38 -12.23 9.49
CA ALA A 141 -4.98 -11.89 10.80
C ALA A 141 -4.68 -10.48 11.36
N ASP A 142 -3.43 -10.01 11.28
CA ASP A 142 -2.99 -8.80 11.99
C ASP A 142 -2.14 -7.83 11.17
N LYS A 143 -1.76 -8.19 9.94
CA LYS A 143 -0.93 -7.36 9.07
C LYS A 143 -1.78 -6.41 8.23
N ILE A 144 -1.21 -5.26 7.88
CA ILE A 144 -1.85 -4.28 6.99
C ILE A 144 -1.05 -4.20 5.70
N ALA A 145 -1.74 -4.23 4.56
CA ALA A 145 -1.18 -3.90 3.27
C ALA A 145 -1.87 -2.68 2.66
N GLU A 146 -1.10 -1.88 1.92
CA GLU A 146 -1.62 -0.83 1.03
C GLU A 146 -1.61 -1.36 -0.40
N ALA A 147 -2.78 -1.45 -1.04
CA ALA A 147 -2.88 -1.58 -2.49
C ALA A 147 -3.16 -0.22 -3.14
N LYS A 148 -2.45 0.06 -4.23
CA LYS A 148 -2.73 1.20 -5.10
C LYS A 148 -3.33 0.70 -6.40
N LEU A 149 -4.51 1.20 -6.72
CA LEU A 149 -5.21 0.87 -7.95
C LEU A 149 -5.13 2.06 -8.92
N PHE A 150 -4.71 1.74 -10.13
CA PHE A 150 -4.51 2.68 -11.22
C PHE A 150 -5.32 2.25 -12.45
N THR A 151 -5.76 3.23 -13.24
CA THR A 151 -6.00 3.03 -14.67
C THR A 151 -4.67 3.06 -15.44
N PRO A 152 -4.59 2.61 -16.70
CA PRO A 152 -3.36 2.70 -17.49
C PRO A 152 -2.81 4.12 -17.58
N GLU A 153 -3.69 5.11 -17.79
CA GLU A 153 -3.33 6.53 -17.86
C GLU A 153 -2.74 7.04 -16.54
N GLN A 154 -3.40 6.72 -15.41
CA GLN A 154 -2.92 7.08 -14.07
C GLN A 154 -1.59 6.40 -13.75
N TYR A 155 -1.41 5.16 -14.21
CA TYR A 155 -0.18 4.43 -14.02
C TYR A 155 0.99 5.06 -14.78
N GLN A 156 0.76 5.50 -16.02
CA GLN A 156 1.77 6.22 -16.79
C GLN A 156 2.18 7.52 -16.09
N ILE A 157 1.22 8.26 -15.53
CA ILE A 157 1.50 9.48 -14.74
C ILE A 157 2.35 9.14 -13.50
N GLU A 158 2.04 8.06 -12.77
CA GLU A 158 2.84 7.60 -11.63
C GLU A 158 4.28 7.26 -12.05
N GLN A 159 4.48 6.56 -13.17
CA GLN A 159 5.83 6.24 -13.66
C GLN A 159 6.62 7.51 -13.98
N ASN A 160 6.02 8.46 -14.71
CA ASN A 160 6.65 9.74 -15.02
C ASN A 160 6.99 10.54 -13.76
N THR A 161 6.07 10.50 -12.78
CA THR A 161 6.24 11.16 -11.48
C THR A 161 7.40 10.55 -10.70
N ARG A 162 7.52 9.22 -10.65
CA ARG A 162 8.62 8.54 -9.94
C ARG A 162 9.97 8.89 -10.52
N VAL A 163 10.11 8.83 -11.84
CA VAL A 163 11.36 9.21 -12.51
C VAL A 163 11.73 10.65 -12.19
N PHE A 164 10.76 11.57 -12.24
CA PHE A 164 10.99 12.96 -11.84
C PHE A 164 11.46 13.07 -10.39
N TYR A 165 10.78 12.41 -9.44
CA TYR A 165 11.19 12.45 -8.04
C TYR A 165 12.55 11.84 -7.77
N GLU A 166 12.85 10.69 -8.35
CA GLU A 166 14.13 10.00 -8.14
C GLU A 166 15.29 10.85 -8.65
N ASN A 167 15.11 11.52 -9.79
CA ASN A 167 16.11 12.41 -10.38
C ASN A 167 16.24 13.75 -9.63
N ASN A 168 15.18 14.24 -8.99
CA ASN A 168 15.17 15.55 -8.31
C ASN A 168 15.20 15.44 -6.77
N ARG A 169 15.36 14.23 -6.22
CA ARG A 169 15.31 13.97 -4.77
C ARG A 169 16.37 14.75 -3.97
N GLY A 170 17.48 15.10 -4.60
CA GLY A 170 18.54 15.92 -4.01
C GLY A 170 18.25 17.43 -3.96
N LEU A 171 17.21 17.91 -4.65
CA LEU A 171 16.86 19.34 -4.75
C LEU A 171 15.76 19.77 -3.76
N LEU A 172 15.18 18.82 -3.02
CA LEU A 172 14.10 19.07 -2.05
C LEU A 172 14.61 19.08 -0.59
N LYS A 173 15.87 19.47 -0.37
CA LYS A 173 16.41 19.76 0.97
C LYS A 173 16.13 21.20 1.37
#